data_AF-A0A2T0TBH9-F1
#
_entry.id   AF-A0A2T0TBH9-F1
#
_cell.length_a   1.000
_cell.length_b   1.000
_cell.length_c   1.000
_cell.angle_alpha   90.00
_cell.angle_beta   90.00
_cell.angle_gamma   90.00
#
_symmetry.space_group_name_H-M   'P 1'
#
loop_
_entity.id
_entity.type
_entity.pdbx_description
1 polymer ?
#
loop_
_entity_poly.entity_id
_entity_poly.type
_entity_poly.pdbx_seq_one_letter_code
_entity_poly.pdbx_strand_id
1 'polypeptide(L)'
;MNAHRPKVSIITPSFNQGSFIRATIESVLAQTYANIEYILIDGGSTDDTMAVVDEYRRRIDVTIHHAYSPVNQLTDCTGPASLPHESFSH
;
A
#
# COMPACT_ATOMS: atom_id res chain seq x y z
N MET A 1 13.25 -35.91 15.37
CA MET A 1 13.84 -35.13 14.27
C MET A 1 13.37 -33.69 14.41
N ASN A 2 14.28 -32.74 14.61
CA ASN A 2 13.91 -31.33 14.63
C ASN A 2 13.59 -30.90 13.20
N ALA A 3 12.30 -30.81 12.87
CA ALA A 3 11.85 -30.21 11.62
C ALA A 3 12.10 -28.70 11.71
N HIS A 4 13.32 -28.27 11.40
CA HIS A 4 13.63 -26.86 11.24
C HIS A 4 12.82 -26.33 10.06
N ARG A 5 11.72 -25.64 10.37
CA ARG A 5 10.82 -25.05 9.37
C ARG A 5 11.35 -23.65 9.04
N PRO A 6 11.96 -23.41 7.87
CA PRO A 6 12.48 -22.09 7.51
C PRO A 6 11.35 -21.05 7.56
N LYS A 7 11.65 -19.84 8.03
CA LYS A 7 10.67 -18.75 7.99
C LYS A 7 10.49 -18.30 6.53
N VAL A 8 9.26 -18.17 6.07
CA VAL A 8 8.92 -17.74 4.72
C VAL A 8 8.22 -16.39 4.79
N SER A 9 8.80 -15.37 4.18
CA SER A 9 8.19 -14.04 4.12
C SER A 9 7.44 -13.88 2.79
N ILE A 10 6.17 -13.54 2.86
CA ILE A 10 5.32 -13.24 1.71
C ILE A 10 5.15 -11.73 1.65
N ILE A 11 5.50 -11.13 0.52
CA ILE A 11 5.43 -9.68 0.31
C ILE A 11 4.39 -9.42 -0.78
N THR A 12 3.34 -8.67 -0.46
CA THR A 12 2.30 -8.25 -1.43
C THR A 12 2.37 -6.74 -1.65
N PRO A 13 2.95 -6.27 -2.78
CA PRO A 13 2.78 -4.89 -3.21
C PRO A 13 1.35 -4.69 -3.76
N SER A 14 0.71 -3.58 -3.38
CA SER A 14 -0.65 -3.23 -3.75
C SER A 14 -0.75 -1.75 -4.14
N PHE A 15 -1.55 -1.44 -5.15
CA PHE A 15 -1.88 -0.08 -5.57
C PHE A 15 -3.25 -0.07 -6.27
N ASN A 16 -4.24 0.62 -5.70
CA ASN A 16 -5.62 0.69 -6.16
C ASN A 16 -6.25 -0.70 -6.45
N GLN A 17 -6.15 -1.61 -5.48
CA GLN A 17 -6.58 -3.00 -5.57
C GLN A 17 -7.82 -3.30 -4.71
N GLY A 18 -8.68 -2.33 -4.40
CA GLY A 18 -9.78 -2.50 -3.44
C GLY A 18 -10.65 -3.73 -3.69
N SER A 19 -10.91 -4.07 -4.96
CA SER A 19 -11.71 -5.23 -5.36
C SER A 19 -11.01 -6.58 -5.23
N PHE A 20 -9.67 -6.62 -5.26
CA PHE A 20 -8.90 -7.86 -5.32
C PHE A 20 -8.09 -8.13 -4.05
N ILE A 21 -7.79 -7.09 -3.29
CA ILE A 21 -6.89 -7.18 -2.13
C ILE A 21 -7.42 -8.15 -1.07
N ARG A 22 -8.74 -8.24 -0.90
CA ARG A 22 -9.38 -9.20 0.00
C ARG A 22 -9.04 -10.65 -0.37
N ALA A 23 -9.28 -11.03 -1.62
CA ALA A 23 -9.03 -12.38 -2.10
C ALA A 23 -7.54 -12.73 -2.03
N THR A 24 -6.66 -11.77 -2.30
CA THR A 24 -5.21 -11.94 -2.16
C THR A 24 -4.80 -12.21 -0.72
N ILE A 25 -5.29 -11.40 0.23
CA ILE A 25 -5.02 -11.58 1.66
C ILE A 25 -5.55 -12.95 2.13
N GLU A 26 -6.78 -13.31 1.75
CA GLU A 26 -7.37 -14.60 2.11
C GLU A 26 -6.59 -15.79 1.56
N SER A 27 -6.08 -15.69 0.33
CA SER A 27 -5.21 -16.71 -0.28
C SER A 27 -3.89 -16.90 0.50
N VAL A 28 -3.28 -15.81 0.95
CA VAL A 28 -2.06 -15.86 1.78
C VAL A 28 -2.35 -16.41 3.18
N LEU A 29 -3.50 -16.08 3.76
CA LEU A 29 -3.90 -16.57 5.08
C LEU A 29 -4.36 -18.04 5.06
N ALA A 30 -4.76 -18.57 3.90
CA ALA A 30 -5.14 -19.96 3.72
C ALA A 30 -3.94 -20.92 3.56
N GLN A 31 -2.70 -20.41 3.61
CA GLN A 31 -1.51 -21.25 3.48
C GLN A 31 -1.39 -22.23 4.67
N THR A 32 -1.10 -23.49 4.36
CA THR A 32 -0.95 -24.56 5.36
C THR A 32 0.41 -24.55 6.06
N TYR A 33 1.32 -23.66 5.64
CA TYR A 33 2.64 -23.51 6.21
C TYR A 33 2.59 -22.61 7.46
N ALA A 34 3.03 -23.14 8.60
CA ALA A 34 2.86 -22.46 9.89
C ALA A 34 3.87 -21.32 10.18
N ASN A 35 5.00 -21.27 9.48
CA ASN A 35 6.07 -20.30 9.76
C ASN A 35 6.15 -19.23 8.66
N ILE A 36 5.02 -18.55 8.44
CA ILE A 36 4.91 -17.44 7.48
C ILE A 36 5.01 -16.09 8.19
N GLU A 37 5.57 -15.12 7.50
CA GLU A 37 5.48 -13.70 7.81
C GLU A 37 4.84 -13.00 6.63
N TYR A 38 3.80 -12.22 6.90
CA TYR A 38 3.06 -11.54 5.85
C TYR A 38 3.28 -10.03 5.89
N ILE A 39 3.84 -9.49 4.80
CA ILE A 39 4.16 -8.09 4.63
C ILE A 39 3.32 -7.53 3.47
N LEU A 40 2.54 -6.49 3.75
CA LEU A 40 1.74 -5.80 2.76
C LEU A 40 2.26 -4.38 2.55
N ILE A 41 2.55 -4.03 1.30
CA ILE A 41 3.08 -2.73 0.92
C ILE A 41 2.08 -2.06 0.00
N ASP A 42 1.51 -0.95 0.44
CA ASP A 42 0.60 -0.13 -0.33
C ASP A 42 1.31 1.11 -0.89
N GLY A 43 1.24 1.29 -2.21
CA GLY A 43 1.90 2.35 -2.96
C GLY A 43 1.25 3.73 -2.86
N GLY A 44 0.31 3.94 -1.92
CA GLY A 44 -0.48 5.15 -1.81
C GLY A 44 -1.79 5.04 -2.56
N SER A 45 -2.49 3.92 -2.37
CA SER A 45 -3.81 3.71 -2.95
C SER A 45 -4.78 4.79 -2.46
N THR A 46 -5.62 5.27 -3.37
CA THR A 46 -6.66 6.28 -3.10
C THR A 46 -8.07 5.68 -3.07
N ASP A 47 -8.18 4.38 -3.30
CA ASP A 47 -9.42 3.61 -3.23
C ASP A 47 -9.59 2.91 -1.87
N ASP A 48 -10.56 1.99 -1.80
CA ASP A 48 -10.89 1.25 -0.57
C ASP A 48 -9.85 0.16 -0.20
N THR A 49 -8.69 0.08 -0.88
CA THR A 49 -7.63 -0.91 -0.58
C THR A 49 -7.26 -0.89 0.89
N MET A 50 -6.97 0.29 1.44
CA MET A 50 -6.53 0.41 2.83
C MET A 50 -7.64 0.11 3.84
N ALA A 51 -8.90 0.37 3.49
CA ALA A 51 -10.03 0.01 4.34
C ALA A 51 -10.13 -1.52 4.49
N VAL A 52 -9.99 -2.26 3.38
CA VAL A 52 -9.96 -3.72 3.42
C VAL A 52 -8.73 -4.22 4.16
N VAL A 53 -7.54 -3.67 3.91
CA VAL A 53 -6.30 -4.06 4.62
C VAL A 53 -6.45 -3.89 6.14
N ASP A 54 -7.11 -2.82 6.58
CA ASP A 54 -7.30 -2.53 8.01
C ASP A 54 -8.16 -3.60 8.71
N GLU A 55 -9.14 -4.19 8.02
CA GLU A 55 -9.93 -5.32 8.54
C GLU A 55 -9.06 -6.54 8.90
N TYR A 56 -7.94 -6.74 8.18
CA TYR A 56 -7.02 -7.86 8.38
C TYR A 56 -5.75 -7.45 9.15
N ARG A 57 -5.67 -6.24 9.71
CA ARG A 57 -4.46 -5.70 10.35
C ARG A 57 -3.89 -6.56 11.48
N ARG A 58 -4.73 -7.33 12.18
CA ARG A 58 -4.29 -8.29 13.23
C ARG A 58 -3.65 -9.57 12.67
N ARG A 59 -3.78 -9.82 11.37
CA ARG A 59 -3.32 -11.03 10.66
C ARG A 59 -2.18 -10.74 9.68
N ILE A 60 -1.78 -9.49 9.56
CA ILE A 60 -0.66 -9.03 8.73
C ILE A 60 0.43 -8.57 9.70
N ASP A 61 1.65 -9.09 9.55
CA ASP A 61 2.75 -8.78 10.46
C ASP A 61 3.26 -7.35 10.26
N VAL A 62 3.35 -6.93 8.99
CA VAL A 62 3.85 -5.60 8.62
C VAL A 62 2.97 -5.01 7.53
N THR A 63 2.51 -3.77 7.74
CA THR A 63 1.82 -2.98 6.73
C THR A 63 2.57 -1.67 6.52
N ILE A 64 3.03 -1.44 5.30
CA ILE A 64 3.64 -0.18 4.87
C ILE A 64 2.66 0.49 3.94
N HIS A 65 2.21 1.70 4.26
CA HIS A 65 1.37 2.50 3.38
C HIS A 65 2.12 3.78 3.03
N HIS A 66 2.34 4.01 1.74
CA HIS A 66 2.93 5.23 1.24
C HIS A 66 1.87 6.34 1.28
N ALA A 67 1.78 7.05 2.41
CA ALA A 67 0.98 8.25 2.50
C ALA A 67 1.58 9.32 1.58
N TYR A 68 0.78 9.83 0.65
CA TYR A 68 1.16 11.00 -0.14
C TYR A 68 1.39 12.18 0.81
N SER A 69 2.66 12.57 0.98
CA SER A 69 3.01 13.79 1.72
C SER A 69 3.03 14.96 0.72
N PRO A 70 2.20 16.00 0.91
CA PRO A 70 2.19 17.16 0.02
C PRO A 70 3.49 17.99 0.07
N VAL A 71 4.46 17.65 0.93
CA VAL A 71 5.65 18.45 1.22
C VAL A 71 6.81 18.24 0.23
N ASN A 72 6.72 17.34 -0.76
CA ASN A 72 7.79 17.18 -1.75
C ASN A 72 7.51 17.81 -3.13
N GLN A 73 6.72 18.87 -3.20
CA GLN A 73 6.74 19.80 -4.33
C GLN A 73 7.43 21.10 -3.92
N LEU A 74 8.76 21.07 -3.85
CA LEU A 74 9.76 22.14 -4.07
C LEU A 74 11.07 21.55 -3.50
N THR A 75 12.11 21.21 -4.27
CA THR A 75 12.74 22.01 -5.33
C THR A 75 13.36 21.12 -6.41
N ASP A 76 12.68 20.98 -7.55
CA ASP A 76 13.39 20.97 -8.84
C ASP A 76 13.39 22.42 -9.34
N CYS A 77 14.38 22.83 -10.11
CA CYS A 77 14.61 24.20 -10.59
C CYS A 77 13.51 24.75 -11.53
N THR A 78 12.34 24.11 -11.59
CA THR A 78 11.17 24.57 -12.30
C THR A 78 10.24 25.28 -11.31
N GLY A 79 10.34 26.61 -11.28
CA GLY A 79 9.50 27.46 -10.43
C GLY A 79 7.99 27.25 -10.64
N PRO A 80 7.14 27.80 -9.76
CA PRO A 80 5.71 27.64 -9.89
C PRO A 80 5.24 28.27 -11.21
N ALA A 81 4.66 27.46 -12.09
CA ALA A 81 3.83 27.94 -13.18
C ALA A 81 2.52 28.50 -12.59
N SER A 82 2.61 29.64 -11.91
CA SER A 82 1.45 30.47 -11.63
C SER A 82 1.01 31.13 -12.94
N LEU A 83 -0.02 30.57 -13.57
CA LEU A 83 -0.88 31.32 -14.50
C LEU A 83 -2.25 31.46 -13.85
N PRO A 84 -2.57 32.62 -13.24
CA PRO A 84 -3.96 32.93 -12.93
C PRO A 84 -4.67 33.25 -14.24
N HIS A 85 -5.75 32.52 -14.51
CA HIS A 85 -6.68 32.86 -15.58
C HIS A 85 -7.54 34.03 -15.10
N GLU A 86 -6.99 35.25 -15.11
CA GLU A 86 -7.75 36.46 -14.90
C GLU A 86 -8.45 36.83 -16.21
N SER A 87 -9.75 36.60 -16.26
CA SER A 87 -10.63 37.13 -17.30
C SER A 87 -10.66 38.65 -17.24
N PHE A 88 -9.97 39.32 -18.16
CA PHE A 88 -10.28 40.72 -18.45
C PHE A 88 -11.38 40.80 -19.51
N SER A 89 -12.53 41.28 -19.05
CA SER A 89 -13.60 41.85 -19.86
C SER A 89 -13.32 43.34 -20.06
N HIS A 90 -13.56 43.81 -21.29
CA HIS A 90 -13.42 45.16 -21.88
C HIS A 90 -12.07 45.49 -22.52
#